data_AF-A0A1G6UC79-F1
#
_entry.id   AF-A0A1G6UC79-F1
#
_cell.length_a   1.000
_cell.length_b   1.000
_cell.length_c   1.000
_cell.angle_alpha   90.00
_cell.angle_beta   90.00
_cell.angle_gamma   90.00
#
_symmetry.space_group_name_H-M   'P 1'
#
loop_
_entity.id
_entity.type
_entity.pdbx_description
1 polymer ?
#
loop_
_entity_poly.entity_id
_entity_poly.type
_entity_poly.pdbx_seq_one_letter_code
_entity_poly.pdbx_strand_id
1 'polypeptide(L)'
;MAIFTGTGLMVSTAAAFEEGGAELFAREIELRKKLADGGSSDPTILAEYQAVISEVSILRNAQSSTVKVFKDMDATIVANFR
;
A
#
# COMPACT_ATOMS: atom_id res chain seq x y z
N MET A 1 19.81 1.83 3.85
CA MET A 1 19.18 2.24 2.58
C MET A 1 18.55 3.60 2.84
N ALA A 2 19.13 4.69 2.33
CA ALA A 2 18.61 6.03 2.58
C ALA A 2 17.29 6.18 1.81
N ILE A 3 16.19 6.35 2.53
CA ILE A 3 14.89 6.66 1.95
C ILE A 3 15.04 8.05 1.32
N PHE A 4 14.77 8.16 0.02
CA PHE A 4 14.77 9.43 -0.68
C PHE A 4 13.74 10.37 -0.03
N THR A 5 14.21 11.45 0.60
CA THR A 5 13.40 12.46 1.33
C THR A 5 12.89 13.59 0.44
N GLY A 6 12.80 13.37 -0.87
CA GLY A 6 12.35 14.41 -1.82
C GLY A 6 10.83 14.55 -1.84
N THR A 7 10.34 15.78 -1.94
CA THR A 7 8.90 16.12 -2.04
C THR A 7 8.33 15.97 -3.45
N GLY A 8 8.87 15.06 -4.26
CA GLY A 8 8.47 14.88 -5.66
C GLY A 8 7.08 14.24 -5.80
N LEU A 9 6.43 14.42 -6.96
CA LEU A 9 5.08 13.92 -7.25
C LEU A 9 4.89 12.43 -6.95
N MET A 10 5.89 11.59 -7.27
CA MET A 10 5.82 10.16 -6.98
C MET A 10 5.84 9.88 -5.47
N VAL A 11 6.63 10.62 -4.70
CA VAL A 11 6.73 10.48 -3.24
C VAL A 11 5.44 10.96 -2.57
N SER A 12 4.90 12.11 -3.00
CA SER A 12 3.64 12.62 -2.47
C SER A 12 2.46 11.70 -2.80
N THR A 13 2.43 11.12 -4.00
CA THR A 13 1.40 10.15 -4.37
C THR A 13 1.53 8.87 -3.55
N ALA A 14 2.75 8.34 -3.39
CA ALA A 14 2.98 7.17 -2.55
C ALA A 14 2.56 7.43 -1.10
N ALA A 15 2.87 8.61 -0.55
CA ALA A 15 2.45 9.02 0.80
C ALA A 15 0.93 9.13 0.94
N ALA A 16 0.22 9.65 -0.07
CA ALA A 16 -1.24 9.71 -0.06
C ALA A 16 -1.90 8.30 -0.02
N PHE A 17 -1.29 7.29 -0.67
CA PHE A 17 -1.72 5.90 -0.52
C PHE A 17 -1.47 5.36 0.89
N GLU A 18 -0.36 5.73 1.54
CA GLU A 18 -0.11 5.33 2.93
C GLU A 18 -1.13 5.97 3.88
N GLU A 19 -1.43 7.25 3.68
CA GLU A 19 -2.41 7.99 4.49
C GLU A 19 -3.83 7.45 4.29
N GLY A 20 -4.26 7.27 3.03
CA GLY A 20 -5.59 6.73 2.72
C GLY A 20 -5.77 5.27 3.13
N GLY A 21 -4.68 4.49 3.19
CA GLY A 21 -4.69 3.09 3.64
C GLY A 21 -4.46 2.91 5.14
N ALA A 22 -4.24 3.97 5.91
CA ALA A 22 -3.78 3.88 7.30
C ALA A 22 -4.73 3.08 8.20
N GLU A 23 -6.04 3.27 8.06
CA GLU A 23 -7.05 2.52 8.82
C GLU A 23 -7.05 1.04 8.46
N LEU A 24 -6.94 0.72 7.17
CA LEU A 24 -6.86 -0.66 6.67
C LEU A 24 -5.61 -1.38 7.20
N PHE A 25 -4.46 -0.70 7.20
CA PHE A 25 -3.22 -1.26 7.75
C PHE A 25 -3.28 -1.42 9.27
N ALA A 26 -3.88 -0.47 9.99
CA ALA A 26 -4.11 -0.60 11.42
C ALA A 26 -5.00 -1.81 11.72
N ARG A 27 -6.04 -2.02 10.91
CA ARG A 27 -6.93 -3.19 11.04
C ARG A 27 -6.23 -4.50 10.75
N GLU A 28 -5.36 -4.56 9.74
CA GLU A 28 -4.53 -5.74 9.44
C GLU A 28 -3.64 -6.10 10.63
N ILE A 29 -2.98 -5.12 11.23
CA ILE A 29 -2.12 -5.30 12.41
C ILE A 29 -2.94 -5.78 13.62
N GLU A 30 -4.11 -5.20 13.85
CA GLU A 30 -5.00 -5.59 14.95
C GLU A 30 -5.50 -7.04 14.79
N LEU A 31 -5.98 -7.41 13.60
CA LEU A 31 -6.45 -8.77 13.32
C LEU A 31 -5.32 -9.78 13.38
N ARG A 32 -4.13 -9.42 12.90
CA ARG A 32 -2.93 -10.26 13.02
C ARG A 32 -2.56 -10.51 14.49
N LYS A 33 -2.67 -9.51 15.37
CA LYS A 33 -2.48 -9.69 16.82
C LYS A 33 -3.53 -10.64 17.40
N LYS A 34 -4.81 -10.43 17.09
CA LYS A 34 -5.90 -11.32 17.53
C LYS A 34 -5.69 -12.77 17.10
N LEU A 35 -5.20 -12.99 15.89
CA LEU A 35 -4.86 -14.33 15.39
C LEU A 35 -3.69 -14.95 16.17
N ALA A 36 -2.67 -14.16 16.49
CA ALA A 36 -1.52 -14.61 17.28
C ALA A 36 -1.89 -14.93 18.74
N ASP A 37 -2.86 -14.20 19.32
CA ASP A 37 -3.33 -14.36 20.70
C ASP A 37 -4.34 -15.52 20.87
N GLY A 38 -4.42 -16.43 19.91
CA GLY A 38 -5.28 -17.62 19.97
C GLY A 38 -6.59 -17.52 19.18
N GLY A 39 -6.82 -16.42 18.45
CA GLY A 39 -7.99 -16.23 17.58
C GLY A 39 -7.98 -17.10 16.31
N SER A 40 -6.97 -17.95 16.09
CA SER A 40 -6.87 -18.80 14.90
C SER A 40 -7.96 -19.88 14.80
N SER A 41 -8.72 -20.12 15.87
CA SER A 41 -9.86 -21.03 15.91
C SER A 41 -11.20 -20.32 15.66
N ASP A 42 -11.23 -18.98 15.60
CA ASP A 42 -12.43 -18.21 15.31
C ASP A 42 -12.55 -17.95 13.79
N PRO A 43 -13.52 -18.58 13.10
CA PRO A 43 -13.73 -18.40 11.67
C PRO A 43 -14.08 -16.95 11.29
N THR A 44 -14.63 -16.17 12.21
CA THR A 44 -14.97 -14.76 11.98
C THR A 44 -13.70 -13.92 11.84
N ILE A 45 -12.74 -14.10 12.76
CA ILE A 45 -11.46 -13.39 12.74
C ILE A 45 -10.65 -13.78 11.50
N LEU A 46 -10.68 -15.06 11.11
CA LEU A 46 -10.02 -15.53 9.89
C LEU A 46 -10.64 -14.92 8.63
N ALA A 47 -11.97 -14.93 8.52
CA ALA A 47 -12.66 -14.35 7.36
C ALA A 47 -12.38 -12.85 7.23
N GLU A 48 -12.42 -12.13 8.34
CA GLU A 48 -12.13 -10.70 8.36
C GLU A 48 -10.66 -10.41 7.99
N TYR A 49 -9.72 -11.17 8.55
CA TYR A 49 -8.31 -11.02 8.19
C TYR A 49 -8.05 -11.33 6.70
N GLN A 50 -8.72 -12.34 6.13
CA GLN A 50 -8.61 -12.64 4.71
C GLN A 50 -9.18 -11.53 3.81
N ALA A 51 -10.28 -10.90 4.23
CA ALA A 51 -10.82 -9.74 3.50
C ALA A 51 -9.84 -8.57 3.55
N VAL A 52 -9.35 -8.22 4.74
CA VAL A 52 -8.42 -7.11 4.96
C VAL A 52 -7.11 -7.31 4.20
N ILE A 53 -6.50 -8.50 4.24
CA ILE A 53 -5.23 -8.73 3.53
C ILE A 53 -5.40 -8.68 2.01
N SER A 54 -6.56 -9.08 1.49
CA SER A 54 -6.92 -8.95 0.08
C SER A 54 -6.99 -7.48 -0.33
N GLU A 55 -7.67 -6.64 0.46
CA GLU A 55 -7.76 -5.21 0.23
C GLU A 55 -6.38 -4.53 0.33
N VAL A 56 -5.56 -4.89 1.31
CA VAL A 56 -4.18 -4.39 1.43
C VAL A 56 -3.37 -4.73 0.18
N SER A 57 -3.51 -5.96 -0.34
CA SER A 57 -2.85 -6.37 -1.58
C SER A 57 -3.29 -5.53 -2.78
N ILE A 58 -4.59 -5.28 -2.93
CA ILE A 58 -5.13 -4.42 -4.00
C ILE A 58 -4.55 -3.01 -3.89
N LEU A 59 -4.54 -2.42 -2.69
CA LEU A 59 -4.04 -1.07 -2.47
C LEU A 59 -2.54 -0.97 -2.78
N ARG A 60 -1.72 -1.95 -2.40
CA ARG A 60 -0.28 -1.99 -2.72
C ARG A 60 -0.01 -2.14 -4.22
N ASN A 61 -0.83 -2.93 -4.92
CA ASN A 61 -0.76 -3.04 -6.37
C ASN A 61 -1.18 -1.74 -7.07
N ALA A 62 -2.22 -1.05 -6.56
CA ALA A 62 -2.64 0.26 -7.07
C ALA A 62 -1.56 1.33 -6.84
N GLN A 63 -0.94 1.36 -5.66
CA GLN A 63 0.15 2.29 -5.34
C GLN A 63 1.34 2.12 -6.30
N SER A 64 1.83 0.89 -6.47
CA SER A 64 2.99 0.61 -7.33
C SER A 64 2.71 0.85 -8.81
N SER A 65 1.52 0.47 -9.31
CA SER A 65 1.12 0.74 -10.69
C SER A 65 0.98 2.24 -10.98
N THR A 66 0.44 3.02 -10.04
CA THR A 66 0.33 4.49 -10.17
C THR A 66 1.71 5.14 -10.23
N VAL A 67 2.62 4.76 -9.33
CA VAL A 67 4.01 5.27 -9.35
C VAL A 67 4.72 4.92 -10.65
N LYS A 68 4.49 3.70 -11.17
CA LYS A 68 5.03 3.28 -12.47
C LYS A 68 4.52 4.18 -13.61
N VAL A 69 3.23 4.48 -13.66
CA VAL A 69 2.65 5.35 -14.70
C VAL A 69 3.31 6.73 -14.69
N PHE A 70 3.49 7.35 -13.51
CA PHE A 70 4.19 8.63 -13.43
C PHE A 70 5.63 8.55 -13.94
N LYS A 71 6.36 7.51 -13.57
CA LYS A 71 7.72 7.27 -14.06
C LYS A 71 7.77 7.14 -15.58
N ASP A 72 6.85 6.39 -16.18
CA ASP A 72 6.80 6.16 -17.62
C ASP A 72 6.42 7.44 -18.38
N MET A 73 5.53 8.26 -17.82
CA MET A 73 5.20 9.59 -18.34
C MET A 73 6.41 10.51 -18.32
N ASP A 74 7.11 10.61 -17.19
CA ASP A 74 8.31 11.44 -17.05
C ASP A 74 9.41 11.01 -18.04
N ALA A 75 9.61 9.69 -18.19
CA ALA A 75 10.56 9.15 -19.15
C ALA A 75 10.20 9.53 -20.59
N THR A 76 8.92 9.50 -20.95
CA THR A 76 8.41 9.89 -22.27
C THR A 76 8.60 11.38 -22.52
N ILE A 77 8.28 12.22 -21.54
CA ILE A 77 8.49 13.67 -21.61
C ILE A 77 9.97 13.95 -21.88
N VAL A 78 10.87 13.41 -21.05
CA VAL A 78 12.34 13.58 -21.21
C VAL A 78 12.83 13.06 -22.56
N ALA A 79 12.31 11.93 -23.05
CA ALA A 79 12.69 11.39 -24.34
C ALA A 79 12.33 12.32 -25.52
N ASN A 80 11.21 13.05 -25.43
CA ASN A 80 10.81 14.03 -26.45
C ASN A 80 11.65 15.33 -26.43
N PHE A 81 12.40 15.57 -25.36
CA PHE A 81 13.33 16.70 -25.23
C PHE A 81 14.80 16.32 -25.52
N ARG A 82 15.05 15.09 -26.00
CA ARG A 82 16.36 14.66 -26.52
C ARG A 82 16.55 15.10 -27.97
#